data_AF-A0A6J6NDT0-F1
#
_entry.id   AF-A0A6J6NDT0-F1
#
_cell.length_a   1.000
_cell.length_b   1.000
_cell.length_c   1.000
_cell.angle_alpha   90.00
_cell.angle_beta   90.00
_cell.angle_gamma   90.00
#
_symmetry.space_group_name_H-M   'P 1'
#
loop_
_entity.id
_entity.type
_entity.pdbx_description
1 polymer ?
#
loop_
_entity_poly.entity_id
_entity_poly.type
_entity_poly.pdbx_seq_one_letter_code
_entity_poly.pdbx_strand_id
1 'polypeptide(L)'
;MSDSLPIFVHVLTATLLFGAVLTALLLSRSGAAGKNPELFAAATFRTLLFVALPTWLLLIIFGTWAEHAGDVPETERWLKIGSAIGNGTILVLLAAIGAAYAWTKTPRGPWQSRAVMFLTLAYIVALAAAWWVMSAKPGAS
;
A
#
# COMPACT_ATOMS: atom_id res chain seq x y z
N MET A 1 13.26 12.16 26.26
CA MET A 1 12.04 11.55 25.71
C MET A 1 12.51 10.86 24.45
N SER A 2 12.46 9.53 24.39
CA SER A 2 12.76 8.84 23.14
C SER A 2 11.78 9.34 22.08
N ASP A 3 12.31 9.82 20.96
CA ASP A 3 11.55 10.54 19.97
C ASP A 3 10.53 9.59 19.33
N SER A 4 9.29 9.55 19.80
CA SER A 4 8.20 8.73 19.22
C SER A 4 7.76 9.16 17.82
N LEU A 5 8.49 10.11 17.23
CA LEU A 5 8.21 10.69 15.92
C LEU A 5 8.34 9.66 14.79
N PRO A 6 9.40 8.82 14.70
CA PRO A 6 9.55 7.87 13.60
C PRO A 6 8.42 6.85 13.58
N ILE A 7 8.07 6.28 14.74
CA ILE A 7 6.96 5.32 14.84
C ILE A 7 5.59 5.98 14.53
N PHE A 8 5.37 7.22 14.97
CA PHE A 8 4.16 7.97 14.63
C PHE A 8 4.03 8.17 13.12
N VAL A 9 5.10 8.63 12.46
CA VAL A 9 5.10 8.86 11.01
C VAL A 9 4.99 7.53 10.25
N HIS A 10 5.58 6.46 10.74
CA HIS A 10 5.40 5.11 10.18
C HIS A 10 3.93 4.67 10.19
N VAL A 11 3.23 4.84 11.32
CA VAL A 11 1.80 4.49 11.44
C VAL A 11 0.91 5.40 10.57
N LEU A 12 1.20 6.71 10.55
CA LEU A 12 0.48 7.67 9.71
C LEU A 12 0.62 7.31 8.23
N THR A 13 1.84 6.99 7.78
CA THR A 13 2.11 6.61 6.39
C THR A 13 1.48 5.25 6.06
N ALA A 14 1.49 4.28 6.96
CA ALA A 14 0.75 3.02 6.76
C ALA A 14 -0.76 3.27 6.54
N THR A 15 -1.34 4.17 7.32
CA THR A 15 -2.77 4.54 7.22
C THR A 15 -3.08 5.25 5.90
N LEU A 16 -2.23 6.20 5.49
CA LEU A 16 -2.36 6.90 4.22
C LEU A 16 -2.21 5.96 3.02
N LEU A 17 -1.29 5.00 3.10
CA LEU A 17 -1.05 4.01 2.05
C LEU A 17 -2.28 3.12 1.88
N PHE A 18 -2.81 2.61 3.00
CA PHE A 18 -4.06 1.84 2.99
C PHE A 18 -5.21 2.64 2.36
N GLY A 19 -5.40 3.91 2.76
CA GLY A 19 -6.42 4.78 2.20
C GLY A 19 -6.27 5.04 0.70
N ALA A 20 -5.04 5.26 0.23
CA ALA A 20 -4.74 5.46 -1.19
C ALA A 20 -5.04 4.22 -2.03
N VAL A 21 -4.63 3.04 -1.57
CA VAL A 21 -4.87 1.76 -2.26
C VAL A 21 -6.36 1.40 -2.24
N LEU A 22 -7.06 1.62 -1.12
CA LEU A 22 -8.51 1.45 -1.03
C LEU A 22 -9.26 2.38 -1.99
N THR A 23 -8.83 3.64 -2.09
CA THR A 23 -9.39 4.60 -3.04
C THR A 23 -9.22 4.09 -4.48
N ALA A 24 -8.04 3.61 -4.85
CA ALA A 24 -7.79 3.03 -6.17
C ALA A 24 -8.65 1.77 -6.44
N LEU A 25 -8.88 0.92 -5.43
CA LEU A 25 -9.79 -0.23 -5.53
C LEU A 25 -11.23 0.23 -5.83
N LEU A 26 -11.73 1.23 -5.11
CA LEU A 26 -13.09 1.73 -5.30
C LEU A 26 -13.27 2.43 -6.66
N LEU A 27 -12.27 3.22 -7.08
CA LEU A 27 -12.26 3.87 -8.40
C LEU A 27 -12.23 2.85 -9.54
N SER A 28 -11.38 1.81 -9.45
CA SER A 28 -11.29 0.76 -10.47
C SER A 28 -12.57 -0.07 -10.56
N ARG A 29 -13.19 -0.40 -9.43
CA ARG A 29 -14.50 -1.06 -9.37
C ARG A 29 -15.60 -0.20 -10.02
N SER A 30 -15.61 1.10 -9.75
CA SER A 30 -16.63 2.03 -10.26
C SER A 30 -16.46 2.37 -11.74
N GLY A 31 -15.21 2.50 -12.20
CA GLY A 31 -14.89 2.82 -13.59
C GLY A 31 -15.18 1.69 -14.57
N ALA A 32 -15.24 0.44 -14.11
CA ALA A 32 -15.52 -0.72 -14.96
C ALA A 32 -16.95 -0.75 -15.55
N ALA A 33 -17.91 -0.02 -14.96
CA ALA A 33 -19.31 0.03 -15.39
C ALA A 33 -19.85 1.47 -15.56
N GLY A 34 -18.98 2.48 -15.46
CA GLY A 34 -19.36 3.89 -15.39
C GLY A 34 -19.45 4.61 -16.74
N LYS A 35 -20.09 5.77 -16.75
CA LYS A 35 -20.24 6.63 -17.95
C LYS A 35 -18.94 7.32 -18.40
N ASN A 36 -17.99 7.53 -17.49
CA ASN A 36 -16.75 8.30 -17.72
C ASN A 36 -15.48 7.48 -17.37
N PRO A 37 -15.19 6.39 -18.08
CA PRO A 37 -14.09 5.48 -17.73
C PRO A 37 -12.71 6.16 -17.75
N GLU A 38 -12.50 7.16 -18.61
CA GLU A 38 -11.25 7.94 -18.66
C GLU A 38 -10.95 8.69 -17.36
N LEU A 39 -11.96 9.26 -16.71
CA LEU A 39 -11.79 9.97 -15.44
C LEU A 39 -11.37 9.01 -14.34
N PHE A 40 -12.03 7.85 -14.25
CA PHE A 40 -11.69 6.81 -13.27
C PHE A 40 -10.29 6.23 -13.51
N ALA A 41 -9.91 5.99 -14.76
CA ALA A 41 -8.57 5.52 -15.11
C ALA A 41 -7.50 6.53 -14.70
N ALA A 42 -7.68 7.81 -15.04
CA ALA A 42 -6.74 8.87 -14.70
C ALA A 42 -6.65 9.10 -13.18
N ALA A 43 -7.78 9.11 -12.48
CA ALA A 43 -7.82 9.25 -11.02
C ALA A 43 -7.11 8.07 -10.34
N THR A 44 -7.41 6.84 -10.76
CA THR A 44 -6.77 5.63 -10.22
C THR A 44 -5.26 5.67 -10.42
N PHE A 45 -4.79 6.00 -11.63
CA PHE A 45 -3.36 6.11 -11.92
C PHE A 45 -2.69 7.20 -11.07
N ARG A 46 -3.30 8.39 -10.98
CA ARG A 46 -2.76 9.51 -10.18
C ARG A 46 -2.72 9.18 -8.69
N THR A 47 -3.75 8.55 -8.15
CA THR A 47 -3.77 8.11 -6.74
C THR A 47 -2.66 7.11 -6.46
N LEU A 48 -2.46 6.11 -7.33
CA LEU A 48 -1.40 5.12 -7.13
C LEU A 48 0.00 5.74 -7.28
N LEU A 49 0.21 6.59 -8.29
CA LEU A 49 1.52 7.17 -8.59
C LEU A 49 1.93 8.29 -7.62
N PHE A 50 1.02 9.21 -7.30
CA PHE A 50 1.35 10.43 -6.55
C PHE A 50 0.97 10.37 -5.08
N VAL A 51 0.19 9.37 -4.66
CA VAL A 51 -0.15 9.18 -3.24
C VAL A 51 0.43 7.86 -2.75
N ALA A 52 -0.01 6.72 -3.29
CA ALA A 52 0.40 5.41 -2.76
C ALA A 52 1.91 5.19 -2.85
N LEU A 53 2.56 5.49 -3.98
CA LEU A 53 4.00 5.28 -4.14
C LEU A 53 4.86 6.15 -3.19
N PRO A 54 4.66 7.48 -3.08
CA PRO A 54 5.35 8.28 -2.07
C PRO A 54 5.07 7.82 -0.65
N THR A 55 3.84 7.46 -0.33
CA THR A 55 3.50 6.99 1.02
C THR A 55 4.15 5.64 1.33
N TRP A 56 4.26 4.73 0.36
CA TRP A 56 5.01 3.48 0.52
C TRP A 56 6.50 3.75 0.80
N LEU A 57 7.12 4.70 0.10
CA LEU A 57 8.51 5.09 0.38
C LEU A 57 8.68 5.60 1.82
N LEU A 58 7.78 6.48 2.26
CA LEU A 58 7.81 7.00 3.63
C LEU A 58 7.60 5.89 4.66
N LEU A 59 6.71 4.93 4.40
CA LEU A 59 6.48 3.77 5.28
C LEU A 59 7.79 3.01 5.54
N ILE A 60 8.57 2.74 4.49
CA ILE A 60 9.86 2.05 4.60
C ILE A 60 10.88 2.92 5.34
N ILE A 61 11.06 4.18 4.93
CA ILE A 61 12.05 5.10 5.52
C ILE A 61 11.81 5.23 7.04
N PHE A 62 10.58 5.53 7.45
CA PHE A 62 10.26 5.74 8.85
C PHE A 62 10.19 4.43 9.65
N GLY A 63 9.90 3.30 9.01
CA GLY A 63 10.06 1.98 9.61
C GLY A 63 11.51 1.72 9.97
N THR A 64 12.42 1.86 9.01
CA THR A 64 13.87 1.66 9.24
C THR A 64 14.43 2.66 10.25
N TRP A 65 13.95 3.91 10.27
CA TRP A 65 14.36 4.88 11.27
C TRP A 65 13.91 4.45 12.68
N ALA A 66 12.66 4.03 12.87
CA ALA A 66 12.18 3.55 14.17
C ALA A 66 13.01 2.36 14.69
N GLU A 67 13.45 1.46 13.80
CA GLU A 67 14.35 0.35 14.15
C GLU A 67 15.71 0.86 14.68
N HIS A 68 16.36 1.78 13.96
CA HIS A 68 17.67 2.32 14.35
C HIS A 68 17.63 3.26 15.56
N ALA A 69 16.48 3.89 15.82
CA ALA A 69 16.27 4.75 16.99
C ALA A 69 16.19 3.95 18.31
N GLY A 70 16.13 2.61 18.24
CA GLY A 70 15.98 1.75 19.42
C GLY A 70 14.55 1.72 19.96
N ASP A 71 13.57 2.20 19.19
CA ASP A 71 12.15 2.15 19.56
C ASP A 71 11.60 0.71 19.52
N VAL A 72 12.31 -0.24 18.87
CA VAL A 72 11.93 -1.65 18.76
C VAL A 72 13.17 -2.57 18.80
N PRO A 73 13.18 -3.68 19.58
CA PRO A 73 14.27 -4.66 19.55
C PRO A 73 14.39 -5.38 18.19
N GLU A 74 15.59 -5.40 17.58
CA GLU A 74 15.86 -6.03 16.27
C GLU A 74 15.61 -7.56 16.21
N THR A 75 15.50 -8.22 17.36
CA THR A 75 15.31 -9.68 17.47
C THR A 75 13.88 -10.14 17.25
N GLU A 76 12.93 -9.22 17.18
CA GLU A 76 11.51 -9.51 17.13
C GLU A 76 11.06 -10.07 15.77
N ARG A 77 10.53 -11.31 15.77
CA ARG A 77 10.13 -12.03 14.54
C ARG A 77 9.04 -11.30 13.76
N TRP A 78 8.12 -10.63 14.45
CA TRP A 78 7.02 -9.89 13.81
C TRP A 78 7.51 -8.67 13.02
N LEU A 79 8.60 -8.02 13.47
CA LEU A 79 9.21 -6.88 12.79
C LEU A 79 9.82 -7.32 11.44
N LYS A 80 10.56 -8.44 11.43
CA LYS A 80 11.13 -9.02 10.20
C LYS A 80 10.06 -9.42 9.19
N ILE A 81 8.94 -10.00 9.66
CA ILE A 81 7.81 -10.36 8.78
C ILE A 81 7.15 -9.10 8.21
N GLY A 82 6.92 -8.09 9.04
CA GLY A 82 6.38 -6.81 8.62
C GLY A 82 7.23 -6.12 7.55
N SER A 83 8.54 -6.06 7.76
CA SER A 83 9.51 -5.52 6.80
C SER A 83 9.54 -6.32 5.49
N ALA A 84 9.51 -7.66 5.56
CA ALA A 84 9.45 -8.52 4.38
C ALA A 84 8.17 -8.31 3.55
N ILE A 85 7.00 -8.19 4.21
CA ILE A 85 5.75 -7.88 3.53
C ILE A 85 5.81 -6.49 2.92
N GLY A 86 6.24 -5.47 3.69
CA GLY A 86 6.37 -4.09 3.23
C GLY A 86 7.23 -3.97 1.97
N ASN A 87 8.41 -4.60 1.96
CA ASN A 87 9.30 -4.64 0.81
C ASN A 87 8.73 -5.45 -0.35
N GLY A 88 8.10 -6.61 -0.09
CA GLY A 88 7.52 -7.46 -1.14
C GLY A 88 6.34 -6.82 -1.88
N THR A 89 5.60 -5.92 -1.21
CA THR A 89 4.44 -5.29 -1.81
C THR A 89 4.77 -4.28 -2.91
N ILE A 90 6.02 -3.80 -3.05
CA ILE A 90 6.40 -2.85 -4.11
C ILE A 90 6.11 -3.38 -5.51
N LEU A 91 6.35 -4.67 -5.76
CA LEU A 91 6.10 -5.29 -7.06
C LEU A 91 4.61 -5.26 -7.40
N VAL A 92 3.75 -5.50 -6.40
CA VAL A 92 2.29 -5.44 -6.55
C VAL A 92 1.85 -4.00 -6.82
N LEU A 93 2.43 -3.01 -6.12
CA LEU A 93 2.12 -1.60 -6.34
C LEU A 93 2.55 -1.13 -7.73
N LEU A 94 3.77 -1.47 -8.17
CA LEU A 94 4.27 -1.11 -9.49
C LEU A 94 3.45 -1.79 -10.60
N ALA A 95 3.06 -3.06 -10.41
CA ALA A 95 2.15 -3.74 -11.33
C ALA A 95 0.79 -3.03 -11.39
N ALA A 96 0.25 -2.59 -10.25
CA ALA A 96 -1.01 -1.86 -10.20
C ALA A 96 -0.90 -0.49 -10.91
N ILE A 97 0.21 0.22 -10.73
CA ILE A 97 0.51 1.49 -11.42
C ILE A 97 0.61 1.25 -12.93
N GLY A 98 1.32 0.21 -13.37
CA GLY A 98 1.45 -0.14 -14.78
C GLY A 98 0.10 -0.51 -15.42
N ALA A 99 -0.71 -1.31 -14.73
CA ALA A 99 -2.07 -1.64 -15.17
C ALA A 99 -2.97 -0.40 -15.22
N ALA A 100 -2.88 0.50 -14.24
CA ALA A 100 -3.64 1.76 -14.23
C ALA A 100 -3.19 2.69 -15.36
N TYR A 101 -1.88 2.77 -15.64
CA TYR A 101 -1.35 3.51 -16.78
C TYR A 101 -1.86 2.94 -18.11
N ALA A 102 -1.80 1.62 -18.30
CA ALA A 102 -2.36 0.96 -19.48
C ALA A 102 -3.86 1.23 -19.63
N TRP A 103 -4.59 1.27 -18.50
CA TRP A 103 -5.99 1.64 -18.48
C TRP A 103 -6.22 3.08 -18.97
N THR A 104 -5.36 4.05 -18.62
CA THR A 104 -5.47 5.42 -19.17
C THR A 104 -5.35 5.48 -20.69
N LYS A 105 -4.62 4.54 -21.31
CA LYS A 105 -4.46 4.45 -22.77
C LYS A 105 -5.63 3.74 -23.44
N THR A 106 -6.31 2.88 -22.70
CA THR A 106 -7.44 2.07 -23.20
C THR A 106 -8.57 2.04 -22.17
N PRO A 107 -9.25 3.18 -21.90
CA PRO A 107 -10.16 3.31 -20.76
C PRO A 107 -11.37 2.36 -20.78
N ARG A 108 -11.80 1.96 -21.99
CA ARG A 108 -12.92 1.01 -22.18
C ARG A 108 -12.49 -0.46 -22.12
N GLY A 109 -11.20 -0.74 -21.90
CA GLY A 109 -10.68 -2.10 -21.76
C GLY A 109 -11.12 -2.72 -20.42
N PRO A 110 -11.86 -3.85 -20.42
CA PRO A 110 -12.41 -4.41 -19.19
C PRO A 110 -11.37 -5.16 -18.34
N TRP A 111 -10.23 -5.56 -18.92
CA TRP A 111 -9.25 -6.35 -18.19
C TRP A 111 -8.31 -5.48 -17.36
N GLN A 112 -8.00 -4.26 -17.82
CA GLN A 112 -7.09 -3.33 -17.14
C GLN A 112 -7.67 -2.88 -15.80
N SER A 113 -8.95 -2.48 -15.78
CA SER A 113 -9.64 -2.11 -14.54
C SER A 113 -9.74 -3.28 -13.57
N ARG A 114 -10.02 -4.49 -14.06
CA ARG A 114 -10.02 -5.73 -13.25
C ARG A 114 -8.64 -6.05 -12.70
N ALA A 115 -7.58 -5.91 -13.50
CA ALA A 115 -6.21 -6.13 -13.05
C ALA A 115 -5.85 -5.18 -11.91
N VAL A 116 -6.15 -3.88 -12.04
CA VAL A 116 -5.94 -2.91 -10.95
C VAL A 116 -6.76 -3.29 -9.72
N MET A 117 -8.04 -3.66 -9.89
CA MET A 117 -8.91 -4.08 -8.79
C MET A 117 -8.33 -5.28 -8.03
N PHE A 118 -7.88 -6.33 -8.73
CA PHE A 118 -7.30 -7.51 -8.07
C PHE A 118 -5.96 -7.20 -7.40
N LEU A 119 -5.10 -6.40 -8.04
CA LEU A 119 -3.80 -6.04 -7.48
C LEU A 119 -3.94 -5.16 -6.23
N THR A 120 -4.84 -4.17 -6.26
CA THR A 120 -5.12 -3.31 -5.09
C THR A 120 -5.81 -4.09 -3.97
N LEU A 121 -6.69 -5.04 -4.28
CA LEU A 121 -7.27 -5.95 -3.29
C LEU A 121 -6.20 -6.85 -2.65
N ALA A 122 -5.32 -7.45 -3.46
CA ALA A 122 -4.22 -8.27 -2.95
C ALA A 122 -3.27 -7.46 -2.05
N TYR A 123 -3.01 -6.21 -2.43
CA TYR A 123 -2.21 -5.28 -1.63
C TYR A 123 -2.87 -4.99 -0.27
N ILE A 124 -4.18 -4.73 -0.24
CA ILE A 124 -4.94 -4.53 1.01
C ILE A 124 -4.88 -5.77 1.90
N VAL A 125 -5.02 -6.96 1.33
CA VAL A 125 -4.90 -8.23 2.07
C VAL A 125 -3.50 -8.37 2.67
N ALA A 126 -2.45 -8.01 1.91
CA ALA A 126 -1.07 -8.02 2.42
C ALA A 126 -0.87 -7.03 3.57
N LEU A 127 -1.39 -5.80 3.47
CA LEU A 127 -1.36 -4.82 4.57
C LEU A 127 -2.10 -5.32 5.81
N ALA A 128 -3.27 -5.92 5.63
CA ALA A 128 -4.05 -6.50 6.73
C ALA A 128 -3.31 -7.67 7.40
N ALA A 129 -2.65 -8.53 6.62
CA ALA A 129 -1.82 -9.61 7.14
C ALA A 129 -0.61 -9.08 7.92
N ALA A 130 0.07 -8.03 7.41
CA ALA A 130 1.16 -7.37 8.12
C ALA A 130 0.68 -6.82 9.47
N TRP A 131 -0.45 -6.10 9.49
CA TRP A 131 -1.03 -5.59 10.73
C TRP A 131 -1.37 -6.73 11.69
N TRP A 132 -2.04 -7.78 11.22
CA TRP A 132 -2.37 -8.94 12.05
C TRP A 132 -1.12 -9.57 12.69
N VAL A 133 -0.04 -9.74 11.94
CA VAL A 133 1.21 -10.30 12.48
C VAL A 133 1.83 -9.38 13.53
N MET A 134 1.79 -8.07 13.33
CA MET A 134 2.32 -7.09 14.29
C MET A 134 1.45 -6.98 15.56
N SER A 135 0.13 -7.11 15.43
CA SER A 135 -0.79 -7.02 16.58
C SER A 135 -0.88 -8.31 17.38
N ALA A 136 -0.72 -9.47 16.74
CA ALA A 136 -0.82 -10.78 17.39
C ALA A 136 0.40 -11.13 18.27
N LYS A 137 1.53 -10.39 18.18
CA LYS A 137 2.81 -10.68 18.86
C LYS A 137 3.10 -12.19 18.96
N PRO A 138 3.44 -12.88 17.86
CA PRO A 138 3.78 -14.30 17.91
C PRO A 138 5.06 -14.47 18.76
N GLY A 139 4.92 -14.89 20.02
CA GLY A 139 6.02 -15.01 21.00
C GLY A 139 5.77 -14.36 22.36
N ALA A 140 4.61 -13.75 22.63
CA ALA A 140 4.23 -13.27 23.97
C ALA A 140 3.76 -14.40 24.94
N SER A 141 4.25 -15.62 24.73
CA SER A 141 4.05 -16.80 25.58
C SER A 141 5.38 -17.35 26.05
#